data_AF-A0A455UEW3-F1
#
_entry.id   AF-A0A455UEW3-F1
#
_cell.length_a   1.000
_cell.length_b   1.000
_cell.length_c   1.000
_cell.angle_alpha   90.00
_cell.angle_beta   90.00
_cell.angle_gamma   90.00
#
_symmetry.space_group_name_H-M   'P 1'
#
loop_
_entity.id
_entity.type
_entity.pdbx_description
1 polymer ?
#
loop_
_entity_poly.entity_id
_entity_poly.type
_entity_poly.pdbx_seq_one_letter_code
_entity_poly.pdbx_strand_id
1 'polypeptide(L)'
;MAADGPVGLIHIDAHTDTWDEFQGSKFHHGGPFRLACEEGLIDPKRTVQIGIRGAQNTTQGWDYSAASGMRVMFMEEVDALGIEATIAEARRVVGNGPVYLSFDIDSIDPAFAPGTGTPEVGGLTSLQALQLVRGFRGLPLIGADVVEVSPPFDPSGNTALLGATIMYELLCLIAEQVGSEEG
;
A
#
# COMPACT_ATOMS: atom_id res chain seq x y z
N MET A 1 9.32 0.67 -14.17
CA MET A 1 9.36 -0.03 -12.87
C MET A 1 9.86 -1.47 -12.97
N ALA A 2 9.50 -2.25 -13.99
CA ALA A 2 9.89 -3.67 -14.11
C ALA A 2 10.82 -3.96 -15.31
N ALA A 3 11.73 -3.05 -15.67
CA ALA A 3 12.58 -3.20 -16.86
C ALA A 3 13.44 -4.48 -16.83
N ASP A 4 13.82 -4.92 -15.62
CA ASP A 4 14.67 -6.08 -15.37
C ASP A 4 13.91 -7.26 -14.74
N GLY A 5 12.57 -7.23 -14.75
CA GLY A 5 11.69 -8.28 -14.21
C GLY A 5 10.70 -7.79 -13.14
N PRO A 6 9.83 -8.69 -12.65
CA PRO A 6 8.82 -8.36 -11.65
C PRO A 6 9.46 -7.90 -10.34
N VAL A 7 8.84 -6.91 -9.70
CA VAL A 7 9.33 -6.32 -8.44
C VAL A 7 8.47 -6.75 -7.26
N GLY A 8 8.98 -6.62 -6.04
CA GLY A 8 8.16 -6.74 -4.83
C GLY A 8 7.25 -5.53 -4.65
N LEU A 9 6.17 -5.69 -3.89
CA LEU A 9 5.21 -4.62 -3.60
C LEU A 9 4.89 -4.58 -2.10
N ILE A 10 4.99 -3.40 -1.52
CA ILE A 10 4.33 -3.05 -0.26
C ILE A 10 3.14 -2.17 -0.62
N HIS A 11 1.94 -2.63 -0.31
CA HIS A 11 0.69 -1.94 -0.57
C HIS A 11 0.00 -1.67 0.77
N ILE A 12 -0.13 -0.40 1.15
CA ILE A 12 -0.79 0.02 2.39
C ILE A 12 -2.11 0.65 2.02
N ASP A 13 -3.22 -0.01 2.38
CA ASP A 13 -4.54 0.26 1.80
C ASP A 13 -5.68 -0.32 2.66
N ALA A 14 -6.88 0.22 2.55
CA ALA A 14 -8.09 -0.41 3.07
C ALA A 14 -8.61 -1.55 2.16
N HIS A 15 -8.31 -1.52 0.86
CA HIS A 15 -8.77 -2.45 -0.17
C HIS A 15 -7.61 -3.19 -0.83
N THR A 16 -7.87 -4.35 -1.42
CA THR A 16 -6.80 -5.14 -2.05
C THR A 16 -6.50 -4.72 -3.48
N ASP A 17 -7.36 -3.94 -4.13
CA ASP A 17 -7.14 -3.44 -5.49
C ASP A 17 -6.78 -4.51 -6.53
N THR A 18 -7.39 -5.67 -6.33
CA THR A 18 -7.23 -6.91 -7.10
C THR A 18 -8.55 -7.44 -7.65
N TRP A 19 -9.58 -6.60 -7.74
CA TRP A 19 -10.83 -6.98 -8.40
C TRP A 19 -10.62 -7.19 -9.91
N ASP A 20 -11.51 -7.98 -10.51
CA ASP A 20 -11.60 -8.13 -11.96
C ASP A 20 -12.38 -6.97 -12.59
N GLU A 21 -12.60 -7.07 -13.90
CA GLU A 21 -13.43 -6.18 -14.68
C GLU A 21 -14.69 -5.70 -13.96
N PHE A 22 -14.79 -4.39 -13.80
CA PHE A 22 -15.93 -3.70 -13.23
C PHE A 22 -16.60 -2.84 -14.30
N GLN A 23 -17.92 -3.03 -14.47
CA GLN A 23 -18.73 -2.30 -15.46
C GLN A 23 -18.17 -2.31 -16.90
N GLY A 24 -17.59 -3.43 -17.32
CA GLY A 24 -17.06 -3.58 -18.69
C GLY A 24 -15.64 -3.02 -18.88
N SER A 25 -14.97 -2.58 -17.81
CA SER A 25 -13.60 -2.05 -17.85
C SER A 25 -12.71 -2.79 -16.88
N LYS A 26 -11.52 -3.18 -17.34
CA LYS A 26 -10.43 -3.66 -16.47
C LYS A 26 -9.67 -2.51 -15.80
N PHE A 27 -9.85 -1.29 -16.30
CA PHE A 27 -9.21 -0.09 -15.75
C PHE A 27 -10.18 0.62 -14.81
N HIS A 28 -10.01 0.39 -13.52
CA HIS A 28 -10.63 1.07 -12.40
C HIS A 28 -9.69 1.00 -11.20
N HIS A 29 -9.90 1.87 -10.20
CA HIS A 29 -9.00 1.96 -9.06
C HIS A 29 -8.94 0.67 -8.20
N GLY A 30 -10.01 -0.13 -8.15
CA GLY A 30 -9.99 -1.44 -7.46
C GLY A 30 -9.33 -2.63 -8.17
N GLY A 31 -8.68 -2.45 -9.34
CA GLY A 31 -8.06 -3.56 -10.10
C GLY A 31 -6.57 -3.46 -10.51
N PRO A 32 -5.81 -2.39 -10.22
CA PRO A 32 -4.48 -2.18 -10.80
C PRO A 32 -3.48 -3.26 -10.42
N PHE A 33 -3.51 -3.79 -9.19
CA PHE A 33 -2.52 -4.78 -8.75
C PHE A 33 -2.81 -6.19 -9.27
N ARG A 34 -4.07 -6.48 -9.60
CA ARG A 34 -4.38 -7.69 -10.38
C ARG A 34 -3.78 -7.60 -11.78
N LEU A 35 -3.99 -6.47 -12.48
CA LEU A 35 -3.40 -6.26 -13.79
C LEU A 35 -1.86 -6.31 -13.75
N ALA A 36 -1.24 -5.63 -12.79
CA ALA A 36 0.21 -5.65 -12.63
C ALA A 36 0.75 -7.06 -12.36
N CYS A 37 0.02 -7.89 -11.61
CA CYS A 37 0.37 -9.29 -11.38
C CYS A 37 0.22 -10.14 -12.65
N GLU A 38 -0.90 -10.01 -13.37
CA GLU A 38 -1.16 -10.73 -14.62
C GLU A 38 -0.17 -10.35 -15.74
N GLU A 39 0.28 -9.10 -15.78
CA GLU A 39 1.30 -8.60 -16.72
C GLU A 39 2.74 -8.91 -16.31
N GLY A 40 2.96 -9.54 -15.15
CA GLY A 40 4.29 -9.90 -14.66
C GLY A 40 5.15 -8.69 -14.24
N LEU A 41 4.50 -7.60 -13.83
CA LEU A 41 5.17 -6.39 -13.33
C LEU A 41 5.48 -6.47 -11.84
N ILE A 42 4.65 -7.19 -11.07
CA ILE A 42 4.88 -7.49 -9.65
C ILE A 42 4.97 -9.01 -9.43
N ASP A 43 5.80 -9.43 -8.49
CA ASP A 43 5.86 -10.83 -8.03
C ASP A 43 4.86 -10.99 -6.87
N PRO A 44 3.76 -11.74 -7.03
CA PRO A 44 2.76 -11.86 -5.98
C PRO A 44 3.32 -12.49 -4.70
N LYS A 45 4.36 -13.32 -4.78
CA LYS A 45 5.00 -13.92 -3.58
C LYS A 45 5.87 -12.94 -2.81
N ARG A 46 6.17 -11.78 -3.41
CA ARG A 46 6.87 -10.64 -2.82
C ARG A 46 5.94 -9.43 -2.70
N THR A 47 4.64 -9.66 -2.65
CA THR A 47 3.61 -8.64 -2.42
C THR A 47 3.00 -8.80 -1.04
N VAL A 48 2.97 -7.72 -0.27
CA VAL A 48 2.25 -7.62 1.00
C VAL A 48 1.25 -6.47 0.94
N GLN A 49 0.02 -6.74 1.38
CA GLN A 49 -1.08 -5.79 1.46
C GLN A 49 -1.43 -5.57 2.93
N ILE A 50 -1.47 -4.33 3.41
CA ILE A 50 -1.51 -4.00 4.84
C ILE A 50 -2.65 -3.03 5.12
N GLY A 51 -3.57 -3.42 6.01
CA GLY A 51 -4.67 -2.55 6.46
C GLY A 51 -6.04 -2.90 5.88
N ILE A 52 -6.13 -4.05 5.19
CA ILE A 52 -7.32 -4.49 4.47
C ILE A 52 -8.51 -4.64 5.43
N ARG A 53 -9.63 -4.00 5.10
CA ARG A 53 -10.85 -4.02 5.93
C ARG A 53 -12.09 -3.63 5.10
N GLY A 54 -13.20 -3.40 5.79
CA GLY A 54 -14.42 -2.91 5.18
C GLY A 54 -15.33 -4.03 4.67
N ALA A 55 -16.61 -3.70 4.50
CA ALA A 55 -17.59 -4.63 3.96
C ALA A 55 -17.48 -4.66 2.44
N GLN A 56 -17.31 -5.85 1.84
CA GLN A 56 -17.28 -5.99 0.39
C GLN A 56 -18.51 -6.73 -0.13
N ASN A 57 -19.02 -6.30 -1.29
CA ASN A 57 -20.10 -7.00 -2.00
C ASN A 57 -19.64 -8.34 -2.58
N THR A 58 -18.33 -8.55 -2.68
CA THR A 58 -17.67 -9.73 -3.24
C THR A 58 -16.33 -9.94 -2.56
N THR A 59 -15.90 -11.19 -2.39
CA THR A 59 -14.57 -11.54 -1.86
C THR A 59 -13.51 -11.67 -2.96
N GLN A 60 -13.87 -11.42 -4.21
CA GLN A 60 -13.03 -11.74 -5.37
C GLN A 60 -11.61 -11.19 -5.29
N GLY A 61 -11.42 -9.95 -4.80
CA GLY A 61 -10.09 -9.37 -4.62
C GLY A 61 -9.27 -10.12 -3.57
N TRP A 62 -9.86 -10.37 -2.40
CA TRP A 62 -9.22 -11.14 -1.33
C TRP A 62 -8.84 -12.54 -1.79
N ASP A 63 -9.77 -13.22 -2.48
CA ASP A 63 -9.58 -14.56 -3.00
C ASP A 63 -8.46 -14.60 -4.06
N TYR A 64 -8.43 -13.62 -4.98
CA TYR A 64 -7.37 -13.51 -5.99
C TYR A 64 -6.00 -13.25 -5.35
N SER A 65 -5.90 -12.27 -4.44
CA SER A 65 -4.66 -11.94 -3.75
C SER A 65 -4.10 -13.16 -3.03
N ALA A 66 -4.93 -13.86 -2.25
CA ALA A 66 -4.53 -15.07 -1.55
C ALA A 66 -4.13 -16.21 -2.49
N ALA A 67 -4.93 -16.49 -3.53
CA ALA A 67 -4.67 -17.56 -4.49
C ALA A 67 -3.40 -17.32 -5.33
N SER A 68 -3.06 -16.06 -5.60
CA SER A 68 -1.85 -15.67 -6.33
C SER A 68 -0.58 -15.77 -5.48
N GLY A 69 -0.74 -15.84 -4.15
CA GLY A 69 0.36 -15.95 -3.19
C GLY A 69 0.75 -14.65 -2.50
N MET A 70 -0.07 -13.60 -2.63
CA MET A 70 0.13 -12.34 -1.92
C MET A 70 -0.13 -12.50 -0.43
N ARG A 71 0.62 -11.76 0.39
CA ARG A 71 0.38 -11.68 1.83
C ARG A 71 -0.65 -10.59 2.14
N VAL A 72 -1.89 -10.99 2.40
CA VAL A 72 -2.97 -10.08 2.80
C VAL A 72 -3.00 -9.96 4.32
N MET A 73 -2.74 -8.78 4.87
CA MET A 73 -2.82 -8.46 6.30
C MET A 73 -4.05 -7.59 6.56
N PHE A 74 -5.08 -8.22 7.11
CA PHE A 74 -6.30 -7.53 7.52
C PHE A 74 -6.04 -6.59 8.69
N MET A 75 -6.82 -5.53 8.83
CA MET A 75 -6.62 -4.52 9.86
C MET A 75 -6.70 -5.09 11.27
N GLU A 76 -7.54 -6.11 11.51
CA GLU A 76 -7.62 -6.84 12.78
C GLU A 76 -6.32 -7.58 13.11
N GLU A 77 -5.66 -8.13 12.09
CA GLU A 77 -4.36 -8.77 12.25
C GLU A 77 -3.26 -7.72 12.53
N VAL A 78 -3.29 -6.59 11.81
CA VAL A 78 -2.34 -5.49 12.02
C VAL A 78 -2.44 -4.93 13.44
N ASP A 79 -3.65 -4.78 13.97
CA ASP A 79 -3.89 -4.35 15.35
C ASP A 79 -3.39 -5.39 16.36
N ALA A 80 -3.72 -6.67 16.16
CA ALA A 80 -3.32 -7.75 17.06
C ALA A 80 -1.80 -7.99 17.10
N LEU A 81 -1.11 -7.85 15.96
CA LEU A 81 0.34 -8.01 15.86
C LEU A 81 1.09 -6.77 16.37
N GLY A 82 0.53 -5.59 16.14
CA GLY A 82 1.20 -4.31 16.34
C GLY A 82 2.18 -3.96 15.22
N ILE A 83 2.50 -2.67 15.13
CA ILE A 83 3.23 -2.10 13.97
C ILE A 83 4.62 -2.69 13.77
N GLU A 84 5.39 -2.93 14.84
CA GLU A 84 6.74 -3.50 14.71
C GLU A 84 6.74 -4.90 14.07
N ALA A 85 5.78 -5.76 14.47
CA ALA A 85 5.64 -7.10 13.90
C ALA A 85 5.11 -7.04 12.47
N THR A 86 4.19 -6.11 12.16
CA THR A 86 3.74 -5.86 10.79
C THR A 86 4.89 -5.44 9.88
N ILE A 87 5.77 -4.55 10.34
CA ILE A 87 6.98 -4.16 9.60
C ILE A 87 7.87 -5.38 9.35
N ALA A 88 8.12 -6.20 10.38
CA ALA A 88 8.97 -7.38 10.26
C ALA A 88 8.40 -8.39 9.24
N GLU A 89 7.08 -8.63 9.26
CA GLU A 89 6.43 -9.52 8.31
C GLU A 89 6.48 -8.97 6.88
N ALA A 90 6.18 -7.69 6.68
CA ALA A 90 6.28 -7.04 5.38
C ALA A 90 7.70 -7.16 4.80
N ARG A 91 8.74 -6.89 5.61
CA ARG A 91 10.15 -7.06 5.21
C ARG A 91 10.48 -8.51 4.85
N ARG A 92 9.96 -9.48 5.61
CA ARG A 92 10.14 -10.91 5.32
C ARG A 92 9.54 -11.30 3.97
N VAL A 93 8.36 -10.79 3.65
CA VAL A 93 7.65 -11.07 2.38
C VAL A 93 8.41 -10.47 1.20
N VAL A 94 8.75 -9.19 1.24
CA VAL A 94 9.39 -8.52 0.10
C VAL A 94 10.88 -8.87 -0.06
N GLY A 95 11.56 -9.28 1.02
CA GLY A 95 12.96 -9.70 0.96
C GLY A 95 13.91 -8.59 0.51
N ASN A 96 15.01 -8.98 -0.18
CA ASN A 96 16.14 -8.09 -0.47
C ASN A 96 16.25 -7.65 -1.95
N GLY A 97 15.29 -8.01 -2.80
CA GLY A 97 15.27 -7.55 -4.21
C GLY A 97 14.47 -6.25 -4.36
N PRO A 98 14.40 -5.65 -5.56
CA PRO A 98 13.67 -4.40 -5.81
C PRO A 98 12.24 -4.42 -5.26
N VAL A 99 11.83 -3.31 -4.62
CA VAL A 99 10.49 -3.15 -4.03
C VAL A 99 9.89 -1.81 -4.44
N TYR A 100 8.61 -1.80 -4.79
CA TYR A 100 7.80 -0.59 -4.89
C TYR A 100 6.89 -0.46 -3.66
N LEU A 101 6.65 0.76 -3.20
CA LEU A 101 5.72 1.03 -2.11
C LEU A 101 4.58 1.91 -2.61
N SER A 102 3.35 1.38 -2.60
CA SER A 102 2.16 2.16 -2.88
C SER A 102 1.37 2.42 -1.59
N PHE A 103 1.08 3.69 -1.34
CA PHE A 103 0.39 4.13 -0.13
C PHE A 103 -0.96 4.75 -0.49
N ASP A 104 -2.06 4.06 -0.19
CA ASP A 104 -3.38 4.64 -0.24
C ASP A 104 -3.71 5.39 1.06
N ILE A 105 -4.19 6.63 0.93
CA ILE A 105 -4.54 7.45 2.08
C ILE A 105 -5.75 6.89 2.85
N ASP A 106 -6.59 6.08 2.22
CA ASP A 106 -7.76 5.47 2.87
C ASP A 106 -7.42 4.27 3.78
N SER A 107 -6.17 3.81 3.76
CA SER A 107 -5.61 2.92 4.78
C SER A 107 -5.69 3.52 6.19
N ILE A 108 -5.71 4.85 6.28
CA ILE A 108 -5.81 5.63 7.50
C ILE A 108 -7.27 5.85 7.86
N ASP A 109 -7.59 5.80 9.16
CA ASP A 109 -8.95 6.03 9.64
C ASP A 109 -9.48 7.41 9.17
N PRO A 110 -10.77 7.50 8.77
CA PRO A 110 -11.39 8.76 8.33
C PRO A 110 -11.33 9.89 9.36
N ALA A 111 -11.08 9.58 10.65
CA ALA A 111 -10.79 10.59 11.67
C ALA A 111 -9.53 11.42 11.38
N PHE A 112 -8.58 10.88 10.60
CA PHE A 112 -7.34 11.54 10.22
C PHE A 112 -7.24 11.84 8.72
N ALA A 113 -7.86 11.02 7.87
CA ALA A 113 -7.86 11.15 6.41
C ALA A 113 -9.28 11.18 5.81
N PRO A 114 -10.11 12.19 6.14
CA PRO A 114 -11.49 12.25 5.63
C PRO A 114 -11.58 12.50 4.11
N GLY A 115 -10.52 13.05 3.50
CA GLY A 115 -10.49 13.44 2.09
C GLY A 115 -10.09 12.31 1.15
N THR A 116 -10.89 11.26 1.05
CA THR A 116 -10.70 10.12 0.12
C THR A 116 -12.03 9.67 -0.50
N GLY A 117 -11.96 8.92 -1.61
CA GLY A 117 -13.14 8.43 -2.33
C GLY A 117 -13.89 7.29 -1.62
N THR A 118 -13.16 6.37 -0.98
CA THR A 118 -13.68 5.09 -0.44
C THR A 118 -13.33 4.89 1.05
N PRO A 119 -13.75 5.80 1.96
CA PRO A 119 -13.35 5.73 3.36
C PRO A 119 -13.89 4.49 4.08
N GLU A 120 -13.02 3.77 4.79
CA GLU A 120 -13.38 2.66 5.69
C GLU A 120 -13.00 2.99 7.14
N VAL A 121 -13.93 2.84 8.08
CA VAL A 121 -13.66 3.11 9.51
C VAL A 121 -12.76 2.04 10.14
N GLY A 122 -12.16 2.35 11.29
CA GLY A 122 -11.31 1.42 12.05
C GLY A 122 -9.93 1.23 11.43
N GLY A 123 -9.41 2.27 10.76
CA GLY A 123 -8.14 2.22 10.04
C GLY A 123 -6.92 2.55 10.91
N LEU A 124 -5.78 2.71 10.25
CA LEU A 124 -4.54 3.14 10.89
C LEU A 124 -4.70 4.55 11.46
N THR A 125 -4.07 4.82 12.60
CA THR A 125 -3.80 6.21 13.00
C THR A 125 -2.70 6.81 12.14
N SER A 126 -2.67 8.13 12.01
CA SER A 126 -1.58 8.84 11.31
C SER A 126 -0.19 8.49 11.87
N LEU A 127 -0.07 8.28 13.18
CA LEU A 127 1.18 7.87 13.82
C LEU A 127 1.62 6.47 13.38
N GLN A 128 0.71 5.50 13.34
CA GLN A 128 1.01 4.14 12.91
C GLN A 128 1.44 4.09 11.44
N ALA A 129 0.80 4.88 10.57
CA ALA A 129 1.19 5.02 9.17
C ALA A 129 2.64 5.53 9.03
N LEU A 130 3.02 6.58 9.78
CA LEU A 130 4.39 7.10 9.78
C LEU A 130 5.40 6.08 10.33
N GLN A 131 5.02 5.31 11.35
CA GLN A 131 5.86 4.24 11.89
C GLN A 131 6.09 3.11 10.86
N LEU A 132 5.04 2.68 10.15
CA LEU A 132 5.14 1.70 9.07
C LEU A 132 6.13 2.16 7.99
N VAL A 133 5.92 3.36 7.44
CA VAL A 133 6.78 3.90 6.37
C VAL A 133 8.23 3.97 6.84
N ARG A 134 8.51 4.57 8.00
CA ARG A 134 9.88 4.66 8.55
C ARG A 134 10.52 3.29 8.81
N GLY A 135 9.71 2.28 9.17
CA GLY A 135 10.14 0.90 9.38
C GLY A 135 10.70 0.21 8.13
N PHE A 136 10.43 0.75 6.95
CA PHE A 136 10.92 0.23 5.68
C PHE A 136 12.28 0.77 5.25
N ARG A 137 12.93 1.59 6.10
CA ARG A 137 14.31 2.03 5.89
C ARG A 137 15.26 0.86 5.58
N GLY A 138 16.13 1.05 4.59
CA GLY A 138 17.09 0.05 4.14
C GLY A 138 16.49 -1.07 3.27
N LEU A 139 15.21 -1.02 2.90
CA LEU A 139 14.71 -1.81 1.78
C LEU A 139 15.16 -1.18 0.45
N PRO A 140 15.40 -1.99 -0.60
CA PRO A 140 15.78 -1.51 -1.93
C PRO A 140 14.56 -0.94 -2.67
N LEU A 141 14.07 0.22 -2.20
CA LEU A 141 12.92 0.91 -2.78
C LEU A 141 13.31 1.56 -4.10
N ILE A 142 12.67 1.12 -5.19
CA ILE A 142 12.88 1.65 -6.54
C ILE A 142 11.88 2.73 -6.95
N GLY A 143 10.91 3.01 -6.07
CA GLY A 143 9.88 4.02 -6.26
C GLY A 143 8.77 3.88 -5.23
N ALA A 144 7.94 4.92 -5.14
CA ALA A 144 6.74 4.92 -4.33
C ALA A 144 5.71 5.94 -4.84
N ASP A 145 4.46 5.79 -4.40
CA ASP A 145 3.39 6.76 -4.60
C ASP A 145 2.55 6.97 -3.33
N VAL A 146 1.77 8.06 -3.35
CA VAL A 146 0.69 8.33 -2.41
C VAL A 146 -0.55 8.65 -3.25
N VAL A 147 -1.63 7.90 -3.07
CA VAL A 147 -2.83 7.97 -3.92
C VAL A 147 -4.09 8.34 -3.13
N GLU A 148 -5.20 8.49 -3.85
CA GLU A 148 -6.57 8.71 -3.35
C GLU A 148 -6.83 9.94 -2.45
N VAL A 149 -5.88 10.88 -2.35
CA VAL A 149 -6.18 12.20 -1.78
C VAL A 149 -7.23 12.90 -2.65
N SER A 150 -8.40 13.13 -2.07
CA SER A 150 -9.57 13.74 -2.71
C SER A 150 -9.97 15.04 -2.00
N PRO A 151 -9.41 16.19 -2.43
CA PRO A 151 -9.66 17.49 -1.80
C PRO A 151 -11.14 17.91 -1.65
N PRO A 152 -12.08 17.56 -2.56
CA PRO A 152 -13.48 17.92 -2.39
C PRO A 152 -14.13 17.36 -1.11
N PHE A 153 -13.59 16.28 -0.54
CA PHE A 153 -14.09 15.66 0.69
C PHE A 153 -13.37 16.15 1.96
N ASP A 154 -12.35 17.01 1.83
CA ASP A 154 -11.64 17.57 2.98
C ASP A 154 -11.44 19.09 2.86
N PRO A 155 -12.43 19.88 3.32
CA PRO A 155 -12.33 21.34 3.33
C PRO A 155 -11.22 21.88 4.24
N SER A 156 -10.73 21.09 5.20
CA SER A 156 -9.67 21.51 6.12
C SER A 156 -8.27 21.36 5.54
N GLY A 157 -8.10 20.48 4.55
CA GLY A 157 -6.81 20.15 3.95
C GLY A 157 -5.92 19.24 4.81
N ASN A 158 -6.44 18.67 5.90
CA ASN A 158 -5.70 17.79 6.80
C ASN A 158 -5.18 16.52 6.09
N THR A 159 -5.99 15.94 5.21
CA THR A 159 -5.64 14.77 4.39
C THR A 159 -4.52 15.10 3.42
N ALA A 160 -4.56 16.28 2.80
CA ALA A 160 -3.48 16.75 1.92
C ALA A 160 -2.17 16.97 2.69
N LEU A 161 -2.23 17.53 3.91
CA LEU A 161 -1.06 17.65 4.78
C LEU A 161 -0.48 16.29 5.17
N LEU A 162 -1.35 15.33 5.50
CA LEU A 162 -0.95 13.96 5.83
C LEU A 162 -0.29 13.27 4.63
N GLY A 163 -0.91 13.36 3.43
CA GLY A 163 -0.34 12.84 2.19
C GLY A 163 1.02 13.47 1.85
N ALA A 164 1.16 14.80 2.00
CA ALA A 164 2.45 15.48 1.82
C ALA A 164 3.52 15.02 2.84
N THR A 165 3.11 14.74 4.07
CA THR A 165 4.01 14.22 5.11
C THR A 165 4.49 12.81 4.78
N ILE A 166 3.58 11.92 4.35
CA ILE A 166 3.94 10.56 3.93
C ILE A 166 4.86 10.60 2.71
N MET A 167 4.57 11.47 1.73
CA MET A 167 5.42 11.66 0.55
C MET A 167 6.83 12.11 0.93
N TYR A 168 6.98 12.98 1.94
CA TYR A 168 8.29 13.38 2.45
C TYR A 168 9.04 12.21 3.10
N GLU A 169 8.38 11.39 3.92
CA GLU A 169 9.00 10.21 4.53
C GLU A 169 9.47 9.22 3.44
N LEU A 170 8.64 8.96 2.43
CA LEU A 170 9.00 8.12 1.29
C LEU A 170 10.21 8.67 0.51
N LEU A 171 10.24 9.99 0.26
CA LEU A 171 11.37 10.66 -0.36
C LEU A 171 12.67 10.44 0.43
N CYS A 172 12.63 10.53 1.76
CA CYS A 172 13.81 10.24 2.60
C CYS A 172 14.33 8.82 2.39
N LEU A 173 13.44 7.81 2.35
CA LEU A 173 13.86 6.42 2.14
C LEU A 173 14.49 6.21 0.75
N ILE A 174 13.88 6.78 -0.29
CA ILE A 174 14.37 6.67 -1.67
C ILE A 174 15.71 7.40 -1.82
N ALA A 175 15.87 8.58 -1.22
CA ALA A 175 17.12 9.34 -1.28
C ALA A 175 18.30 8.59 -0.63
N GLU A 176 18.07 7.89 0.48
CA GLU A 176 19.09 7.04 1.09
C GLU A 176 19.52 5.88 0.18
N GLN A 177 18.58 5.29 -0.56
CA GLN A 177 18.88 4.22 -1.52
C GLN A 177 19.74 4.74 -2.68
N VAL A 178 19.36 5.86 -3.30
CA VAL A 178 20.14 6.47 -4.39
C VAL A 178 21.55 6.84 -3.93
N GLY A 179 21.68 7.46 -2.75
CA GLY A 179 22.99 7.81 -2.19
C GLY A 179 23.87 6.61 -1.84
N SER A 180 23.29 5.44 -1.57
CA SER A 180 24.03 4.20 -1.30
C SER A 180 24.54 3.49 -2.55
N GLU A 181 23.95 3.75 -3.73
CA GLU A 181 24.38 3.18 -5.01
C GLU A 181 25.54 3.96 -5.64
N GLU A 182 25.75 5.22 -5.21
CA GLU A 182 26.83 6.10 -5.69
C GLU A 182 28.14 6.00 -4.89
N GLY A 183 28.15 5.29 -3.75
CA GLY A 183 29.30 5.18 -2.83
C GLY A 183 29.96 3.80 -2.79
#